data_AF-A0A0Q4XCZ0-F1
#
_entry.id   AF-A0A0Q4XCZ0-F1
#
_cell.length_a   1.000
_cell.length_b   1.000
_cell.length_c   1.000
_cell.angle_alpha   90.00
_cell.angle_beta   90.00
_cell.angle_gamma   90.00
#
_symmetry.space_group_name_H-M   'P 1'
#
loop_
_entity.id
_entity.type
_entity.pdbx_description
1 polymer ?
#
loop_
_entity_poly.entity_id
_entity_poly.type
_entity_poly.pdbx_seq_one_letter_code
_entity_poly.pdbx_strand_id
1 'polypeptide(L)'
;MRGLAAASSAPSTATAVLSAGGGEDADAAAYLNAQTTPPSSTERSLVNTLVKGLKTDGIWIKLDRLSLLAAETAQAARLCLRNPTKSVVATNLPAFTANRGYMGDATSAFLDLGEPFAFAGANFVLDSASIFYVCNLGSATVGLQGHIGSTGALRAGISARNNAGNNTFAIGDSTASAYAGTGARTGFRCASRVESTTKRIYNADGLVTSLAVTSTSVSATNGCALRSTASYSDDRLAVLGSGGGLTAAEIANLNTRLNTYLTAKGAA
;
A
#
# COMPACT_ATOMS: atom_id res chain seq x y z
N MET A 1 -45.16 27.98 49.16
CA MET A 1 -45.01 26.55 48.79
C MET A 1 -45.05 26.50 47.26
N ARG A 2 -43.91 26.62 46.56
CA ARG A 2 -42.99 25.54 46.16
C ARG A 2 -43.69 24.43 45.35
N GLY A 3 -43.37 24.35 44.05
CA GLY A 3 -43.69 23.19 43.20
C GLY A 3 -43.63 23.47 41.70
N LEU A 4 -42.48 23.90 41.18
CA LEU A 4 -42.20 23.97 39.74
C LEU A 4 -41.86 22.55 39.24
N ALA A 5 -42.70 21.93 38.41
CA ALA A 5 -42.42 20.63 37.80
C ALA A 5 -41.65 20.83 36.49
N ALA A 6 -40.35 20.57 36.52
CA ALA A 6 -39.50 20.49 35.34
C ALA A 6 -39.73 19.15 34.63
N ALA A 7 -40.17 19.19 33.37
CA ALA A 7 -40.11 18.03 32.49
C ALA A 7 -38.66 17.84 32.03
N SER A 8 -37.98 16.81 32.55
CA SER A 8 -36.62 16.46 32.12
C SER A 8 -36.69 15.72 30.78
N SER A 9 -36.02 16.29 29.78
CA SER A 9 -35.73 15.61 28.51
C SER A 9 -34.67 14.54 28.75
N ALA A 10 -35.06 13.27 28.63
CA ALA A 10 -34.12 12.14 28.66
C ALA A 10 -33.14 12.24 27.48
N PRO A 11 -31.82 12.09 27.69
CA PRO A 11 -30.87 12.04 26.59
C PRO A 11 -31.03 10.70 25.85
N SER A 12 -31.18 10.79 24.52
CA SER A 12 -31.11 9.65 23.60
C SER A 12 -29.72 9.02 23.69
N THR A 13 -29.60 7.90 24.41
CA THR A 13 -28.40 7.07 24.42
C THR A 13 -28.26 6.38 23.06
N ALA A 14 -27.40 6.93 22.21
CA ALA A 14 -26.93 6.23 21.02
C ALA A 14 -26.38 4.86 21.44
N THR A 15 -27.05 3.79 21.01
CA THR A 15 -26.65 2.42 21.30
C THR A 15 -25.34 2.14 20.57
N ALA A 16 -24.21 2.22 21.29
CA ALA A 16 -22.95 1.71 20.81
C ALA A 16 -23.07 0.18 20.67
N VAL A 17 -23.13 -0.29 19.42
CA VAL A 17 -23.07 -1.72 19.12
C VAL A 17 -21.63 -2.19 19.36
N LEU A 18 -21.36 -2.67 20.57
CA LEU A 18 -20.12 -3.35 20.92
C LEU A 18 -20.15 -4.76 20.31
N SER A 19 -19.48 -4.95 19.17
CA SER A 19 -19.24 -6.29 18.62
C SER A 19 -18.03 -6.92 19.31
N ALA A 20 -18.23 -8.10 19.88
CA ALA A 20 -17.25 -8.86 20.66
C ALA A 20 -16.05 -9.33 19.81
N GLY A 21 -14.82 -9.12 20.30
CA GLY A 21 -13.59 -9.64 19.70
C GLY A 21 -12.33 -8.77 19.84
N GLY A 22 -12.15 -8.10 20.98
CA GLY A 22 -11.01 -7.20 21.26
C GLY A 22 -11.17 -5.85 20.55
N GLY A 23 -11.18 -4.77 21.33
CA GLY A 23 -11.48 -3.40 20.88
C GLY A 23 -10.74 -2.95 19.62
N GLU A 24 -11.25 -1.87 19.02
CA GLU A 24 -10.64 -1.24 17.85
C GLU A 24 -9.21 -0.78 18.19
N ASP A 25 -8.25 -1.20 17.36
CA ASP A 25 -6.85 -0.81 17.48
C ASP A 25 -6.70 0.70 17.25
N ALA A 26 -5.87 1.37 18.04
CA ALA A 26 -5.74 2.83 18.01
C ALA A 26 -5.29 3.36 16.62
N ASP A 27 -4.42 2.63 15.92
CA ASP A 27 -3.97 3.05 14.58
C ASP A 27 -5.08 2.83 13.53
N ALA A 28 -5.85 1.74 13.67
CA ALA A 28 -7.03 1.51 12.84
C ALA A 28 -8.08 2.61 13.07
N ALA A 29 -8.38 2.92 14.33
CA ALA A 29 -9.31 3.99 14.71
C ALA A 29 -8.87 5.35 14.16
N ALA A 30 -7.58 5.68 14.25
CA ALA A 30 -7.03 6.92 13.71
C ALA A 30 -7.27 7.05 12.20
N TYR A 31 -7.05 5.98 11.44
CA TYR A 31 -7.32 5.97 10.00
C TYR A 31 -8.81 6.08 9.67
N LEU A 32 -9.65 5.30 10.36
CA LEU A 32 -11.09 5.25 10.12
C LEU A 32 -11.76 6.60 10.46
N ASN A 33 -11.31 7.27 11.52
CA ASN A 33 -11.80 8.59 11.94
C ASN A 33 -11.31 9.73 11.04
N ALA A 34 -10.24 9.53 10.27
CA ALA A 34 -9.77 10.50 9.28
C ALA A 34 -10.57 10.48 7.97
N GLN A 35 -11.49 9.53 7.81
CA GLN A 35 -12.35 9.44 6.64
C GLN A 35 -13.47 10.48 6.69
N THR A 36 -13.67 11.22 5.60
CA THR A 36 -14.72 12.26 5.52
C THR A 36 -16.13 11.67 5.45
N THR A 37 -16.24 10.48 4.87
CA THR A 37 -17.47 9.69 4.89
C THR A 37 -17.25 8.57 5.90
N PRO A 38 -18.13 8.42 6.92
CA PRO A 38 -17.99 7.34 7.88
C PRO A 38 -17.92 5.98 7.16
N PRO A 39 -16.90 5.15 7.47
CA PRO A 39 -16.77 3.84 6.83
C PRO A 39 -17.97 2.95 7.14
N SER A 40 -18.19 1.87 6.40
CA SER A 40 -19.13 0.82 6.81
C SER A 40 -18.64 0.06 8.05
N SER A 41 -19.53 -0.66 8.74
CA SER A 41 -19.15 -1.56 9.83
C SER A 41 -18.22 -2.67 9.34
N THR A 42 -18.42 -3.15 8.12
CA THR A 42 -17.55 -4.14 7.47
C THR A 42 -16.15 -3.56 7.26
N GLU A 43 -16.02 -2.34 6.70
CA GLU A 43 -14.70 -1.72 6.50
C GLU A 43 -13.96 -1.53 7.81
N ARG A 44 -14.63 -1.05 8.86
CA ARG A 44 -14.04 -0.93 10.20
C ARG A 44 -13.50 -2.27 10.71
N SER A 45 -14.27 -3.33 10.61
CA SER A 45 -13.87 -4.67 11.07
C SER A 45 -12.67 -5.21 10.29
N LEU A 46 -12.67 -5.05 8.96
CA LEU A 46 -11.59 -5.52 8.09
C LEU A 46 -10.28 -4.76 8.32
N VAL A 47 -10.34 -3.43 8.42
CA VAL A 47 -9.15 -2.60 8.71
C VAL A 47 -8.60 -2.91 10.10
N ASN A 48 -9.45 -3.01 11.13
CA ASN A 48 -9.02 -3.35 12.48
C ASN A 48 -8.31 -4.72 12.52
N THR A 49 -8.87 -5.71 11.84
CA THR A 49 -8.29 -7.07 11.77
C THR A 49 -6.94 -7.07 11.05
N LEU A 50 -6.84 -6.32 9.95
CA LEU A 50 -5.59 -6.15 9.21
C LEU A 50 -4.51 -5.52 10.10
N VAL A 51 -4.80 -4.40 10.76
CA VAL A 51 -3.82 -3.69 11.61
C VAL A 51 -3.36 -4.56 12.77
N LYS A 52 -4.28 -5.22 13.48
CA LYS A 52 -3.94 -6.15 14.58
C LYS A 52 -3.05 -7.28 14.09
N GLY A 53 -3.37 -7.88 12.95
CA GLY A 53 -2.56 -8.94 12.32
C GLY A 53 -1.15 -8.47 11.99
N LEU A 54 -1.01 -7.31 11.34
CA LEU A 54 0.29 -6.73 11.00
C LEU A 54 1.13 -6.38 12.25
N LYS A 55 0.49 -6.00 13.36
CA LYS A 55 1.16 -5.78 14.65
C LYS A 55 1.64 -7.08 15.28
N THR A 56 0.78 -8.10 15.31
CA THR A 56 1.14 -9.45 15.79
C THR A 56 2.33 -10.03 15.02
N ASP A 57 2.36 -9.80 13.70
CA ASP A 57 3.43 -10.32 12.83
C ASP A 57 4.71 -9.45 12.86
N GLY A 58 4.75 -8.36 13.65
CA GLY A 58 5.90 -7.45 13.75
C GLY A 58 6.13 -6.54 12.54
N ILE A 59 5.22 -6.55 11.56
CA ILE A 59 5.37 -5.81 10.30
C ILE A 59 5.02 -4.34 10.49
N TRP A 60 4.01 -4.04 11.32
CA TRP A 60 3.46 -2.69 11.46
C TRP A 60 4.50 -1.63 11.83
N ILE A 61 5.46 -1.98 12.70
CA ILE A 61 6.51 -1.06 13.16
C ILE A 61 7.51 -0.72 12.05
N LYS A 62 7.66 -1.59 11.05
CA LYS A 62 8.58 -1.40 9.91
C LYS A 62 7.96 -0.60 8.77
N LEU A 63 6.65 -0.43 8.76
CA LEU A 63 5.95 0.30 7.70
C LEU A 63 6.11 1.81 7.88
N ASP A 64 6.44 2.49 6.79
CA ASP A 64 6.32 3.94 6.67
C ASP A 64 4.99 4.33 6.05
N ARG A 65 4.51 3.51 5.11
CA ARG A 65 3.27 3.72 4.39
C ARG A 65 2.53 2.42 4.12
N LEU A 66 1.22 2.48 4.32
CA LEU A 66 0.27 1.49 3.81
C LEU A 66 -0.97 2.25 3.34
N SER A 67 -1.25 2.21 2.05
CA SER A 67 -2.44 2.82 1.45
C SER A 67 -3.33 1.71 0.91
N LEU A 68 -4.55 1.63 1.47
CA LEU A 68 -5.60 0.71 1.03
C LEU A 68 -6.38 1.36 -0.12
N LEU A 69 -5.80 1.30 -1.32
CA LEU A 69 -6.35 1.99 -2.49
C LEU A 69 -7.75 1.48 -2.86
N ALA A 70 -8.04 0.22 -2.59
CA ALA A 70 -9.35 -0.37 -2.80
C ALA A 70 -10.38 0.02 -1.72
N ALA A 71 -10.38 1.25 -1.17
CA ALA A 71 -11.34 1.68 -0.15
C ALA A 71 -12.76 1.97 -0.69
N GLU A 72 -13.71 2.25 0.20
CA GLU A 72 -15.12 2.58 -0.16
C GLU A 72 -15.25 3.94 -0.87
N THR A 73 -14.35 4.88 -0.59
CA THR A 73 -14.34 6.22 -1.20
C THR A 73 -12.95 6.61 -1.68
N ALA A 74 -12.90 7.52 -2.65
CA ALA A 74 -11.65 8.04 -3.18
C ALA A 74 -10.83 8.77 -2.11
N GLN A 75 -11.49 9.42 -1.14
CA GLN A 75 -10.83 10.10 -0.03
C GLN A 75 -10.16 9.09 0.91
N ALA A 76 -10.88 8.05 1.35
CA ALA A 76 -10.34 7.00 2.20
C ALA A 76 -9.19 6.23 1.53
N ALA A 77 -9.31 5.96 0.23
CA ALA A 77 -8.29 5.28 -0.56
C ALA A 77 -6.97 6.06 -0.64
N ARG A 78 -7.03 7.40 -0.53
CA ARG A 78 -5.84 8.24 -0.60
C ARG A 78 -5.11 8.39 0.73
N LEU A 79 -5.77 8.12 1.85
CA LEU A 79 -5.15 8.19 3.17
C LEU A 79 -4.07 7.10 3.35
N CYS A 80 -3.04 7.42 4.12
CA CYS A 80 -2.11 6.42 4.62
C CYS A 80 -2.66 5.83 5.93
N LEU A 81 -2.94 4.52 5.94
CA LEU A 81 -3.38 3.78 7.13
C LEU A 81 -2.34 3.86 8.26
N ARG A 82 -1.05 3.82 7.94
CA ARG A 82 0.03 3.90 8.94
C ARG A 82 0.21 5.30 9.54
N ASN A 83 -0.19 6.34 8.81
CA ASN A 83 -0.17 7.73 9.26
C ASN A 83 -1.26 8.54 8.53
N PRO A 84 -2.47 8.66 9.10
CA PRO A 84 -3.63 9.27 8.44
C PRO A 84 -3.49 10.75 8.11
N THR A 85 -2.47 11.43 8.64
CA THR A 85 -2.15 12.82 8.26
C THR A 85 -1.55 12.93 6.87
N LYS A 86 -1.02 11.82 6.34
CA LYS A 86 -0.45 11.74 5.00
C LYS A 86 -1.50 11.21 4.02
N SER A 87 -1.52 11.78 2.81
CA SER A 87 -2.36 11.30 1.72
C SER A 87 -1.59 11.21 0.41
N VAL A 88 -2.00 10.33 -0.51
CA VAL A 88 -1.51 10.35 -1.89
C VAL A 88 -2.32 11.38 -2.69
N VAL A 89 -1.67 12.03 -3.65
CA VAL A 89 -2.27 12.98 -4.57
C VAL A 89 -2.48 12.30 -5.91
N ALA A 90 -3.70 12.39 -6.44
CA ALA A 90 -3.99 11.91 -7.79
C ALA A 90 -3.51 12.95 -8.81
N THR A 91 -2.58 12.56 -9.67
CA THR A 91 -2.01 13.42 -10.72
C THR A 91 -2.55 12.96 -12.08
N ASN A 92 -3.08 13.89 -12.87
CA ASN A 92 -3.71 13.63 -14.17
C ASN A 92 -4.86 12.59 -14.12
N LEU A 93 -5.62 12.59 -13.01
CA LEU A 93 -6.90 11.89 -12.86
C LEU A 93 -6.87 10.36 -13.11
N PRO A 94 -6.05 9.56 -12.39
CA PRO A 94 -6.22 8.12 -12.37
C PRO A 94 -7.65 7.74 -11.93
N ALA A 95 -8.24 6.76 -12.62
CA ALA A 95 -9.63 6.38 -12.40
C ALA A 95 -9.79 5.61 -11.09
N PHE A 96 -10.58 6.15 -10.16
CA PHE A 96 -10.95 5.46 -8.92
C PHE A 96 -12.19 4.59 -9.15
N THR A 97 -12.16 3.36 -8.64
CA THR A 97 -13.35 2.50 -8.52
C THR A 97 -13.48 2.05 -7.07
N ALA A 98 -14.62 2.35 -6.44
CA ALA A 98 -14.90 1.97 -5.06
C ALA A 98 -14.72 0.46 -4.85
N ASN A 99 -14.10 0.08 -3.74
CA ASN A 99 -13.77 -1.31 -3.39
C ASN A 99 -12.90 -2.03 -4.42
N ARG A 100 -12.19 -1.30 -5.29
CA ARG A 100 -11.38 -1.90 -6.37
C ARG A 100 -10.02 -1.24 -6.51
N GLY A 101 -9.92 0.09 -6.38
CA GLY A 101 -8.63 0.78 -6.41
C GLY A 101 -8.54 1.90 -7.43
N TYR A 102 -7.30 2.29 -7.73
CA TYR A 102 -6.98 3.27 -8.76
C TYR A 102 -6.36 2.60 -9.97
N MET A 103 -6.84 2.99 -11.16
CA MET A 103 -6.33 2.55 -12.46
C MET A 103 -5.66 3.73 -13.16
N GLY A 104 -4.46 3.53 -13.69
CA GLY A 104 -3.78 4.57 -14.46
C GLY A 104 -4.21 4.55 -15.93
N ASP A 105 -3.46 5.26 -16.77
CA ASP A 105 -3.77 5.47 -18.20
C ASP A 105 -2.59 5.08 -19.13
N ALA A 106 -1.54 4.46 -18.58
CA ALA A 106 -0.28 4.14 -19.27
C ALA A 106 0.45 5.35 -19.93
N THR A 107 0.07 6.60 -19.63
CA THR A 107 0.66 7.79 -20.26
C THR A 107 1.10 8.85 -19.27
N SER A 108 0.24 9.24 -18.33
CA SER A 108 0.50 10.41 -17.47
C SER A 108 -0.19 10.38 -16.11
N ALA A 109 -1.19 9.51 -15.92
CA ALA A 109 -1.96 9.40 -14.69
C ALA A 109 -1.24 8.55 -13.65
N PHE A 110 -1.07 9.08 -12.43
CA PHE A 110 -0.42 8.36 -11.34
C PHE A 110 -0.86 8.89 -9.96
N LEU A 111 -0.46 8.17 -8.90
CA LEU A 111 -0.60 8.62 -7.53
C LEU A 111 0.77 9.08 -7.01
N ASP A 112 0.91 10.37 -6.68
CA ASP A 112 2.10 10.92 -6.02
C ASP A 112 1.97 10.73 -4.51
N LEU A 113 3.02 10.23 -3.84
CA LEU A 113 2.99 10.02 -2.39
C LEU A 113 3.18 11.33 -1.61
N GLY A 114 3.62 12.40 -2.29
CA GLY A 114 3.92 13.71 -1.71
C GLY A 114 5.27 13.78 -1.00
N GLU A 115 6.03 12.69 -0.98
CA GLU A 115 7.29 12.54 -0.26
C GLU A 115 8.17 11.46 -0.89
N PRO A 116 9.51 11.53 -0.74
CA PRO A 116 10.39 10.42 -1.11
C PRO A 116 10.16 9.21 -0.20
N PHE A 117 10.47 8.00 -0.67
CA PHE A 117 10.43 6.81 0.20
C PHE A 117 11.36 6.95 1.41
N ALA A 118 12.56 7.48 1.19
CA ALA A 118 13.57 7.71 2.22
C ALA A 118 13.50 9.14 2.79
N PHE A 119 12.34 9.53 3.33
CA PHE A 119 12.22 10.81 4.04
C PHE A 119 12.96 10.77 5.39
N ALA A 120 13.24 11.94 5.98
CA ALA A 120 13.94 12.01 7.26
C ALA A 120 13.15 11.27 8.36
N GLY A 121 13.75 10.26 8.98
CA GLY A 121 13.11 9.42 9.99
C GLY A 121 12.27 8.26 9.42
N ALA A 122 12.33 7.99 8.12
CA ALA A 122 11.73 6.80 7.52
C ALA A 122 12.44 5.51 8.00
N ASN A 123 11.70 4.41 8.07
CA ASN A 123 12.25 3.06 8.19
C ASN A 123 12.93 2.62 6.89
N PHE A 124 12.46 3.12 5.74
CA PHE A 124 13.08 2.94 4.44
C PHE A 124 14.43 3.67 4.40
N VAL A 125 15.51 2.89 4.48
CA VAL A 125 16.90 3.36 4.41
C VAL A 125 17.72 2.46 3.48
N LEU A 126 18.94 2.89 3.15
CA LEU A 126 19.74 2.29 2.08
C LEU A 126 19.87 0.76 2.15
N ASP A 127 20.13 0.22 3.33
CA ASP A 127 20.35 -1.23 3.55
C ASP A 127 19.13 -1.94 4.16
N SER A 128 18.04 -1.22 4.40
CA SER A 128 16.81 -1.74 5.00
C SER A 128 15.63 -1.04 4.33
N ALA A 129 15.09 -1.65 3.29
CA ALA A 129 14.06 -1.04 2.46
C ALA A 129 13.08 -2.07 1.90
N SER A 130 11.82 -1.69 1.80
CA SER A 130 10.81 -2.44 1.07
C SER A 130 9.83 -1.52 0.37
N ILE A 131 9.36 -1.95 -0.80
CA ILE A 131 8.19 -1.43 -1.49
C ILE A 131 7.32 -2.60 -1.94
N PHE A 132 6.01 -2.42 -1.90
CA PHE A 132 5.08 -3.45 -2.33
C PHE A 132 3.77 -2.87 -2.86
N TYR A 133 3.07 -3.68 -3.63
CA TYR A 133 1.73 -3.39 -4.11
C TYR A 133 0.93 -4.68 -4.30
N VAL A 134 -0.39 -4.51 -4.43
CA VAL A 134 -1.28 -5.55 -4.98
C VAL A 134 -1.98 -4.98 -6.20
N CYS A 135 -1.81 -5.64 -7.34
CA CYS A 135 -2.51 -5.34 -8.59
C CYS A 135 -3.68 -6.32 -8.75
N ASN A 136 -4.90 -5.83 -8.89
CA ASN A 136 -6.10 -6.68 -9.02
C ASN A 136 -6.76 -6.61 -10.41
N LEU A 137 -6.16 -5.86 -11.34
CA LEU A 137 -6.54 -5.88 -12.75
C LEU A 137 -5.34 -5.46 -13.61
N GLY A 138 -4.91 -6.36 -14.49
CA GLY A 138 -3.93 -6.06 -15.52
C GLY A 138 -4.64 -5.64 -16.82
N SER A 139 -4.16 -4.58 -17.47
CA SER A 139 -4.57 -4.22 -18.82
C SER A 139 -3.93 -5.12 -19.89
N ALA A 140 -4.43 -5.06 -21.12
CA ALA A 140 -3.82 -5.72 -22.28
C ALA A 140 -2.58 -4.98 -22.83
N THR A 141 -2.31 -3.75 -22.38
CA THR A 141 -1.19 -2.93 -22.90
C THR A 141 0.14 -3.66 -22.81
N VAL A 142 0.89 -3.64 -23.91
CA VAL A 142 2.20 -4.29 -24.04
C VAL A 142 3.29 -3.35 -23.53
N GLY A 143 4.36 -3.94 -22.97
CA GLY A 143 5.53 -3.20 -22.53
C GLY A 143 5.66 -3.12 -21.01
N LEU A 144 6.63 -2.34 -20.56
CA LEU A 144 6.97 -2.18 -19.14
C LEU A 144 6.01 -1.17 -18.50
N GLN A 145 5.27 -1.61 -17.50
CA GLN A 145 4.34 -0.78 -16.73
C GLN A 145 4.94 -0.48 -15.37
N GLY A 146 5.00 0.79 -14.97
CA GLY A 146 5.51 1.20 -13.66
C GLY A 146 4.43 1.10 -12.59
N HIS A 147 4.48 0.14 -11.67
CA HIS A 147 3.44 -0.01 -10.64
C HIS A 147 3.72 0.81 -9.38
N ILE A 148 4.98 0.81 -8.95
CA ILE A 148 5.48 1.63 -7.84
C ILE A 148 6.90 2.05 -8.17
N GLY A 149 7.27 3.26 -7.81
CA GLY A 149 8.67 3.68 -7.90
C GLY A 149 8.87 5.15 -7.57
N SER A 150 10.04 5.66 -7.88
CA SER A 150 10.36 7.08 -7.73
C SER A 150 9.99 7.86 -9.00
N THR A 151 9.57 9.11 -8.86
CA THR A 151 9.21 9.97 -10.00
C THR A 151 10.42 10.43 -10.82
N GLY A 152 11.60 10.51 -10.19
CA GLY A 152 12.87 10.87 -10.83
C GLY A 152 13.78 9.67 -11.10
N ALA A 153 14.95 9.63 -10.46
CA ALA A 153 15.91 8.55 -10.66
C ALA A 153 15.40 7.22 -10.09
N LEU A 154 15.57 6.14 -10.86
CA LEU A 154 15.21 4.80 -10.41
C LEU A 154 16.15 4.35 -9.28
N ARG A 155 15.72 4.56 -8.04
CA ARG A 155 16.38 4.06 -6.82
C ARG A 155 15.53 3.08 -6.02
N ALA A 156 14.23 3.17 -6.22
CA ALA A 156 13.23 2.24 -5.74
C ALA A 156 12.16 2.13 -6.82
N GLY A 157 11.81 0.92 -7.21
CA GLY A 157 10.69 0.71 -8.13
C GLY A 157 10.49 -0.74 -8.50
N ILE A 158 9.26 -1.07 -8.87
CA ILE A 158 8.88 -2.35 -9.47
C ILE A 158 8.08 -2.03 -10.73
N SER A 159 8.47 -2.65 -11.82
CA SER A 159 7.77 -2.52 -13.10
C SER A 159 7.60 -3.89 -13.73
N ALA A 160 6.38 -4.18 -14.19
CA ALA A 160 6.03 -5.50 -14.73
C ALA A 160 5.56 -5.42 -16.19
N ARG A 161 5.67 -6.54 -16.90
CA ARG A 161 5.26 -6.71 -18.30
C ARG A 161 4.15 -7.77 -18.42
N ASN A 162 3.27 -7.62 -19.41
CA ASN A 162 2.17 -8.58 -19.71
C ASN A 162 2.53 -9.58 -20.84
N ASN A 163 3.72 -9.45 -21.44
CA ASN A 163 4.19 -10.32 -22.53
C ASN A 163 5.62 -10.81 -22.25
N ALA A 164 6.15 -11.66 -23.13
CA ALA A 164 7.53 -12.15 -23.06
C ALA A 164 8.52 -10.99 -22.85
N GLY A 165 9.36 -11.15 -21.83
CA GLY A 165 10.34 -10.14 -21.42
C GLY A 165 10.50 -10.08 -19.92
N ASN A 166 11.49 -9.30 -19.49
CA ASN A 166 11.83 -9.21 -18.09
C ASN A 166 11.02 -8.13 -17.38
N ASN A 167 10.53 -8.46 -16.19
CA ASN A 167 10.14 -7.48 -15.21
C ASN A 167 11.41 -6.81 -14.64
N THR A 168 11.26 -5.64 -14.03
CA THR A 168 12.39 -4.91 -13.45
C THR A 168 12.11 -4.44 -12.04
N PHE A 169 13.14 -4.45 -11.19
CA PHE A 169 13.05 -3.84 -9.87
C PHE A 169 14.37 -3.21 -9.41
N ALA A 170 14.25 -2.14 -8.64
CA ALA A 170 15.31 -1.43 -7.95
C ALA A 170 14.92 -1.25 -6.49
N ILE A 171 15.87 -1.40 -5.57
CA ILE A 171 15.65 -1.11 -4.15
C ILE A 171 16.99 -0.74 -3.49
N GLY A 172 17.21 0.56 -3.29
CA GLY A 172 18.46 1.08 -2.74
C GLY A 172 19.64 1.01 -3.71
N ASP A 173 19.40 1.00 -5.02
CA ASP A 173 20.43 0.87 -6.06
C ASP A 173 20.27 1.90 -7.20
N SER A 174 21.27 2.07 -8.05
CA SER A 174 21.23 3.08 -9.11
C SER A 174 20.62 2.61 -10.44
N THR A 175 20.37 1.31 -10.57
CA THR A 175 19.98 0.66 -11.83
C THR A 175 19.05 -0.52 -11.54
N ALA A 176 17.93 -0.59 -12.28
CA ALA A 176 17.02 -1.72 -12.20
C ALA A 176 17.72 -3.04 -12.54
N SER A 177 17.38 -4.08 -11.80
CA SER A 177 17.69 -5.46 -12.18
C SER A 177 16.51 -6.11 -12.86
N ALA A 178 16.79 -6.92 -13.86
CA ALA A 178 15.82 -7.70 -14.60
C ALA A 178 15.56 -9.05 -13.91
N TYR A 179 14.33 -9.54 -14.01
CA TYR A 179 13.95 -10.91 -13.60
C TYR A 179 12.85 -11.45 -14.53
N ALA A 180 12.72 -12.77 -14.57
CA ALA A 180 11.76 -13.44 -15.45
C ALA A 180 10.32 -12.95 -15.17
N GLY A 181 9.61 -12.56 -16.23
CA GLY A 181 8.20 -12.22 -16.16
C GLY A 181 7.32 -13.48 -16.11
N THR A 182 6.24 -13.44 -15.34
CA THR A 182 5.24 -14.52 -15.25
C THR A 182 4.10 -14.37 -16.27
N GLY A 183 4.17 -13.38 -17.16
CA GLY A 183 3.10 -13.01 -18.09
C GLY A 183 1.93 -12.26 -17.44
N ALA A 184 1.58 -12.55 -16.19
CA ALA A 184 0.55 -11.82 -15.45
C ALA A 184 1.14 -10.63 -14.66
N ARG A 185 0.45 -9.47 -14.69
CA ARG A 185 0.76 -8.30 -13.85
C ARG A 185 -0.06 -8.22 -12.56
N THR A 186 -1.09 -9.05 -12.42
CA THR A 186 -1.93 -9.15 -11.23
C THR A 186 -1.24 -9.89 -10.08
N GLY A 187 -1.71 -9.66 -8.87
CA GLY A 187 -1.21 -10.24 -7.62
C GLY A 187 -0.27 -9.33 -6.83
N PHE A 188 0.16 -9.85 -5.68
CA PHE A 188 1.12 -9.21 -4.79
C PHE A 188 2.53 -9.22 -5.36
N ARG A 189 3.25 -8.11 -5.23
CA ARG A 189 4.69 -8.00 -5.50
C ARG A 189 5.36 -7.18 -4.41
N CYS A 190 6.52 -7.63 -3.95
CA CYS A 190 7.33 -6.93 -2.95
C CYS A 190 8.81 -7.01 -3.30
N ALA A 191 9.46 -5.86 -3.46
CA ALA A 191 10.91 -5.76 -3.51
C ALA A 191 11.40 -5.42 -2.10
N SER A 192 12.42 -6.13 -1.62
CA SER A 192 13.00 -5.87 -0.31
C SER A 192 14.51 -6.07 -0.25
N ARG A 193 15.13 -5.28 0.63
CA ARG A 193 16.52 -5.31 1.02
C ARG A 193 16.58 -5.27 2.54
N VAL A 194 17.37 -6.18 3.12
CA VAL A 194 17.61 -6.30 4.57
C VAL A 194 19.10 -6.23 4.92
N GLU A 195 19.94 -6.03 3.90
CA GLU A 195 21.39 -5.99 3.99
C GLU A 195 21.97 -5.21 2.80
N SER A 196 23.24 -4.82 2.88
CA SER A 196 23.88 -3.99 1.87
C SER A 196 24.22 -4.73 0.58
N THR A 197 24.33 -6.06 0.58
CA THR A 197 24.87 -6.84 -0.56
C THR A 197 23.82 -7.51 -1.43
N THR A 198 22.58 -7.64 -0.94
CA THR A 198 21.55 -8.45 -1.61
C THR A 198 20.21 -7.73 -1.65
N LYS A 199 19.55 -7.79 -2.82
CA LYS A 199 18.13 -7.42 -2.97
C LYS A 199 17.31 -8.60 -3.46
N ARG A 200 16.05 -8.63 -3.06
CA ARG A 200 15.12 -9.74 -3.33
C ARG A 200 13.80 -9.19 -3.85
N ILE A 201 13.12 -9.96 -4.69
CA ILE A 201 11.74 -9.69 -5.09
C ILE A 201 10.89 -10.93 -4.90
N TYR A 202 9.69 -10.71 -4.41
CA TYR A 202 8.71 -11.73 -4.04
C TYR A 202 7.41 -11.47 -4.80
N ASN A 203 6.67 -12.54 -5.08
CA ASN A 203 5.29 -12.51 -5.54
C ASN A 203 4.38 -13.23 -4.53
N ALA A 204 3.13 -13.51 -4.91
CA ALA A 204 2.19 -14.22 -4.05
C ALA A 204 2.64 -15.64 -3.66
N ASP A 205 3.48 -16.28 -4.48
CA ASP A 205 3.96 -17.65 -4.28
C ASP A 205 5.28 -17.72 -3.49
N GLY A 206 5.89 -16.56 -3.17
CA GLY A 206 7.11 -16.46 -2.39
C GLY A 206 8.25 -15.77 -3.14
N LEU A 207 9.49 -16.21 -2.89
CA LEU A 207 10.69 -15.61 -3.47
C LEU A 207 10.75 -15.89 -4.98
N VAL A 208 10.82 -14.82 -5.78
CA VAL A 208 11.00 -14.94 -7.23
C VAL A 208 12.48 -14.96 -7.58
N THR A 209 13.26 -14.03 -7.02
CA THR A 209 14.71 -14.01 -7.21
C THR A 209 15.43 -13.26 -6.09
N SER A 210 16.71 -13.62 -5.90
CA SER A 210 17.66 -12.99 -4.98
C SER A 210 18.92 -12.64 -5.76
N LEU A 211 19.32 -11.37 -5.73
CA LEU A 211 20.42 -10.86 -6.55
C LEU A 211 21.50 -10.23 -5.66
N ALA A 212 22.75 -10.65 -5.86
CA ALA A 212 23.93 -10.06 -5.23
C ALA A 212 24.23 -8.70 -5.89
N VAL A 213 23.66 -7.64 -5.32
CA VAL A 213 23.79 -6.25 -5.78
C VAL A 213 23.98 -5.36 -4.56
N THR A 214 25.16 -4.73 -4.48
CA THR A 214 25.47 -3.76 -3.43
C THR A 214 24.52 -2.55 -3.50
N SER A 215 24.03 -2.11 -2.35
CA SER A 215 23.27 -0.87 -2.22
C SER A 215 24.17 0.33 -2.58
N THR A 216 23.59 1.37 -3.17
CA THR A 216 24.38 2.55 -3.62
C THR A 216 23.74 3.88 -3.27
N SER A 217 22.40 4.00 -3.36
CA SER A 217 21.70 5.23 -3.01
C SER A 217 20.19 5.00 -2.85
N VAL A 218 19.54 5.93 -2.17
CA VAL A 218 18.07 6.06 -2.11
C VAL A 218 17.62 7.28 -2.91
N SER A 219 16.37 7.29 -3.37
CA SER A 219 15.82 8.43 -4.13
C SER A 219 15.45 9.57 -3.19
N ALA A 220 15.91 10.78 -3.53
CA ALA A 220 15.41 12.03 -2.93
C ALA A 220 14.12 12.55 -3.61
N THR A 221 13.74 11.98 -4.76
CA THR A 221 12.47 12.30 -5.44
C THR A 221 11.31 11.51 -4.87
N ASN A 222 10.10 12.06 -5.01
CA ASN A 222 8.88 11.47 -4.49
C ASN A 222 8.68 10.02 -4.92
N GLY A 223 8.13 9.22 -4.02
CA GLY A 223 7.51 7.95 -4.37
C GLY A 223 6.23 8.19 -5.18
N CYS A 224 5.89 7.23 -6.02
CA CYS A 224 4.66 7.21 -6.81
C CYS A 224 4.13 5.78 -6.96
N ALA A 225 2.83 5.66 -7.21
CA ALA A 225 2.18 4.45 -7.68
C ALA A 225 1.55 4.68 -9.05
N LEU A 226 1.37 3.61 -9.83
CA LEU A 226 1.01 3.65 -11.26
C LEU A 226 2.06 4.38 -12.13
N ARG A 227 3.26 4.57 -11.58
CA ARG A 227 4.41 5.11 -12.27
C ARG A 227 5.71 4.58 -11.68
N SER A 228 6.74 4.52 -12.51
CA SER A 228 8.14 4.41 -12.10
C SER A 228 9.01 5.14 -13.12
N THR A 229 9.69 6.21 -12.70
CA THR A 229 10.42 7.13 -13.57
C THR A 229 9.55 7.68 -14.72
N ALA A 230 9.81 7.31 -15.97
CA ALA A 230 9.02 7.67 -17.15
C ALA A 230 8.02 6.59 -17.60
N SER A 231 7.98 5.44 -16.92
CA SER A 231 7.02 4.37 -17.23
C SER A 231 5.75 4.54 -16.40
N TYR A 232 4.60 4.55 -17.05
CA TYR A 232 3.28 4.65 -16.43
C TYR A 232 2.57 3.29 -16.50
N SER A 233 1.57 3.08 -15.66
CA SER A 233 0.75 1.88 -15.66
C SER A 233 -0.69 2.19 -16.05
N ASP A 234 -1.35 1.32 -16.79
CA ASP A 234 -2.82 1.29 -16.95
C ASP A 234 -3.48 0.14 -16.17
N ASP A 235 -2.72 -0.53 -15.31
CA ASP A 235 -3.27 -1.53 -14.39
C ASP A 235 -4.01 -0.86 -13.21
N ARG A 236 -4.80 -1.65 -12.48
CA ARG A 236 -5.47 -1.22 -11.25
C ARG A 236 -4.76 -1.75 -10.01
N LEU A 237 -4.39 -0.83 -9.12
CA LEU A 237 -3.77 -1.15 -7.84
C LEU A 237 -4.77 -1.06 -6.70
N ALA A 238 -4.79 -2.11 -5.88
CA ALA A 238 -5.66 -2.24 -4.70
C ALA A 238 -4.95 -1.87 -3.39
N VAL A 239 -3.63 -2.06 -3.34
CA VAL A 239 -2.79 -1.76 -2.16
C VAL A 239 -1.46 -1.22 -2.64
N LEU A 240 -0.90 -0.32 -1.83
CA LEU A 240 0.44 0.23 -1.98
C LEU A 240 1.10 0.33 -0.60
N GLY A 241 2.40 0.05 -0.49
CA GLY A 241 3.14 0.35 0.73
C GLY A 241 4.65 0.40 0.58
N SER A 242 5.29 0.91 1.63
CA SER A 242 6.73 1.04 1.75
C SER A 242 7.17 1.02 3.21
N GLY A 243 8.42 0.68 3.45
CA GLY A 243 9.00 0.68 4.79
C GLY A 243 10.44 0.21 4.82
N GLY A 244 10.89 -0.20 6.01
CA GLY A 244 12.16 -0.88 6.19
C GLY A 244 12.19 -2.27 5.55
N GLY A 245 13.34 -2.93 5.63
CA GLY A 245 13.55 -4.27 5.09
C GLY A 245 12.63 -5.30 5.73
N LEU A 246 11.99 -6.11 4.89
CA LEU A 246 11.13 -7.22 5.29
C LEU A 246 11.81 -8.54 4.94
N THR A 247 11.83 -9.45 5.91
CA THR A 247 12.30 -10.82 5.73
C THR A 247 11.31 -11.65 4.92
N ALA A 248 11.74 -12.81 4.42
CA ALA A 248 10.86 -13.70 3.65
C ALA A 248 9.59 -14.09 4.43
N ALA A 249 9.72 -14.37 5.74
CA ALA A 249 8.59 -14.70 6.60
C ALA A 249 7.62 -13.52 6.79
N GLU A 250 8.15 -12.31 7.01
CA GLU A 250 7.33 -11.09 7.12
C GLU A 250 6.60 -10.78 5.81
N ILE A 251 7.23 -11.02 4.66
CA ILE A 251 6.61 -10.83 3.35
C ILE A 251 5.50 -11.85 3.10
N ALA A 252 5.70 -13.12 3.48
CA ALA A 252 4.66 -14.15 3.38
C ALA A 252 3.44 -13.81 4.27
N ASN A 253 3.69 -13.35 5.50
CA ASN A 253 2.65 -12.89 6.40
C ASN A 253 1.94 -11.65 5.84
N LEU A 254 2.69 -10.64 5.36
CA LEU A 254 2.12 -9.44 4.72
C LEU A 254 1.19 -9.82 3.56
N ASN A 255 1.65 -10.67 2.65
CA ASN A 255 0.86 -11.16 1.53
C ASN A 255 -0.43 -11.84 2.02
N THR A 256 -0.33 -12.72 3.02
CA THR A 256 -1.49 -13.44 3.59
C THR A 256 -2.51 -12.47 4.21
N ARG A 257 -2.06 -11.48 4.99
CA ARG A 257 -2.93 -10.48 5.62
C ARG A 257 -3.63 -9.61 4.58
N LEU A 258 -2.89 -9.13 3.58
CA LEU A 258 -3.44 -8.31 2.49
C LEU A 258 -4.42 -9.10 1.63
N ASN A 259 -4.10 -10.35 1.29
CA ASN A 259 -4.98 -11.20 0.50
C ASN A 259 -6.29 -11.52 1.25
N THR A 260 -6.21 -11.77 2.56
CA THR A 260 -7.39 -11.96 3.41
C THR A 260 -8.27 -10.71 3.43
N TYR A 261 -7.67 -9.54 3.64
CA TYR A 261 -8.38 -8.25 3.60
C TYR A 261 -9.07 -8.02 2.24
N LEU A 262 -8.34 -8.17 1.14
CA LEU A 262 -8.85 -7.92 -0.22
C LEU A 262 -9.93 -8.93 -0.62
N THR A 263 -9.77 -10.21 -0.26
CA THR A 263 -10.77 -11.24 -0.53
C THR A 263 -12.08 -10.93 0.21
N ALA A 264 -12.01 -10.61 1.50
CA ALA A 264 -13.19 -10.29 2.29
C ALA A 264 -13.88 -8.98 1.81
N LYS A 265 -13.11 -8.06 1.25
CA LYS A 265 -13.61 -6.84 0.60
C LYS A 265 -14.16 -7.07 -0.82
N GLY A 266 -13.92 -8.25 -1.39
CA GLY A 266 -14.23 -8.59 -2.78
C GLY A 266 -13.35 -7.86 -3.81
N ALA A 267 -12.16 -7.42 -3.41
CA ALA A 267 -11.23 -6.57 -4.14
C ALA A 267 -9.92 -7.28 -4.56
N ALA A 268 -9.83 -8.59 -4.36
CA ALA A 268 -8.68 -9.41 -4.75
C ALA A 268 -8.45 -9.41 -6.27
#